data_AF-A0AAD4GMK9-F1
#
_entry.id   AF-A0AAD4GMK9-F1
#
_cell.length_a   1.000
_cell.length_b   1.000
_cell.length_c   1.000
_cell.angle_alpha   90.00
_cell.angle_beta   90.00
_cell.angle_gamma   90.00
#
_symmetry.space_group_name_H-M   'P 1'
#
loop_
_entity.id
_entity.type
_entity.pdbx_description
1 polymer ?
#
loop_
_entity_poly.entity_id
_entity_poly.type
_entity_poly.pdbx_seq_one_letter_code
_entity_poly.pdbx_strand_id
1 'polypeptide(L)'
;MGGSGTSGVLRFKSDKGELITVAVGVHNYKRWCDVVTGLKPEETALVINPQYYNNGPRAYTREKQLAEYSVTSLVGTRFEVKYTVAEGNNLQADIIIG
;
A
#
# COMPACT_ATOMS: atom_id res chain seq x y z
N MET A 1 -8.02 6.20 -11.36
CA MET A 1 -6.95 5.69 -12.27
C MET A 1 -7.57 5.49 -13.65
N GLY A 2 -6.79 5.59 -14.73
CA GLY A 2 -7.32 5.48 -16.11
C GLY A 2 -7.82 4.08 -16.50
N GLY A 3 -7.46 3.04 -15.72
CA GLY A 3 -7.89 1.66 -15.91
C GLY A 3 -7.23 0.72 -14.90
N SER A 4 -7.51 -0.57 -15.00
CA SER A 4 -6.83 -1.64 -14.24
C SER A 4 -5.35 -1.74 -14.64
N GLY A 5 -4.48 -2.11 -13.70
CA GLY A 5 -3.06 -2.37 -13.94
C GLY A 5 -2.09 -1.34 -13.35
N THR A 6 -2.58 -0.35 -12.61
CA THR A 6 -1.76 0.72 -12.01
C THR A 6 -2.11 0.96 -10.53
N SER A 7 -1.34 1.80 -9.86
CA SER A 7 -1.43 2.10 -8.43
C SER A 7 -0.93 3.50 -8.08
N GLY A 8 -1.30 3.94 -6.88
CA GLY A 8 -0.71 5.09 -6.20
C GLY A 8 -0.12 4.68 -4.86
N VAL A 9 0.81 5.50 -4.35
CA VAL A 9 1.44 5.32 -3.04
C VAL A 9 1.38 6.62 -2.27
N LEU A 10 0.89 6.55 -1.02
CA LEU A 10 0.94 7.63 -0.05
C LEU A 10 2.06 7.34 0.95
N ARG A 11 2.93 8.31 1.20
CA ARG A 11 3.97 8.22 2.24
C ARG A 11 3.60 9.11 3.43
N PHE A 12 3.58 8.54 4.62
CA PHE A 12 3.29 9.25 5.86
C PHE A 12 4.55 9.35 6.71
N LYS A 13 4.63 10.42 7.50
CA LYS A 13 5.66 10.62 8.52
C LYS A 13 4.99 11.03 9.81
N SER A 14 5.28 10.35 10.92
CA SER A 14 4.83 10.78 12.24
C SER A 14 5.71 11.90 12.79
N ASP A 15 5.22 12.60 13.81
CA ASP A 15 6.00 13.56 14.60
C ASP A 15 7.20 12.91 15.32
N LYS A 16 7.13 11.60 15.59
CA LYS A 16 8.22 10.75 16.13
C LYS A 16 9.23 10.30 15.06
N GLY A 17 9.02 10.66 13.80
CA GLY A 17 9.93 10.36 12.69
C GLY A 17 9.73 8.99 12.02
N GLU A 18 8.72 8.22 12.40
CA GLU A 18 8.39 6.96 11.74
C GLU A 18 7.92 7.22 10.30
N LEU A 19 8.48 6.48 9.34
CA LEU A 19 8.16 6.58 7.92
C LEU A 19 7.54 5.27 7.42
N ILE A 20 6.37 5.40 6.79
CA ILE A 20 5.63 4.29 6.19
C ILE A 20 5.06 4.70 4.83
N THR A 21 4.79 3.71 3.97
CA THR A 21 3.99 3.90 2.75
C THR A 21 2.79 2.99 2.74
N VAL A 22 1.67 3.51 2.23
CA VAL A 22 0.48 2.74 1.88
C VAL A 22 0.34 2.72 0.36
N ALA A 23 0.32 1.53 -0.22
CA ALA A 23 0.08 1.33 -1.65
C ALA A 23 -1.34 0.81 -1.87
N VAL A 24 -2.05 1.39 -2.84
CA VAL A 24 -3.37 0.93 -3.29
C VAL A 24 -3.44 0.96 -4.80
N GLY A 25 -4.10 -0.04 -5.39
CA GLY A 25 -4.26 -0.10 -6.83
C GLY A 25 -5.26 -1.14 -7.28
N VAL A 26 -5.29 -1.36 -8.60
CA VAL A 26 -6.11 -2.40 -9.23
C VAL A 26 -5.21 -3.27 -10.10
N HIS A 27 -5.27 -4.59 -9.89
CA HIS A 27 -4.57 -5.59 -10.67
C HIS A 27 -5.58 -6.62 -11.17
N ASN A 28 -5.58 -6.93 -12.47
CA ASN A 28 -6.54 -7.85 -13.09
C ASN A 28 -7.98 -7.65 -12.59
N TYR A 29 -8.43 -6.38 -12.60
CA TYR A 29 -9.78 -5.95 -12.22
C TYR A 29 -10.17 -6.14 -10.75
N LYS A 30 -9.23 -6.49 -9.87
CA LYS A 30 -9.44 -6.52 -8.42
C LYS A 30 -8.54 -5.54 -7.70
N ARG A 31 -9.04 -4.99 -6.59
CA ARG A 31 -8.26 -4.20 -5.64
C ARG A 31 -7.02 -4.94 -5.13
N TRP A 32 -6.01 -4.18 -4.75
CA TRP A 32 -4.89 -4.68 -3.96
C TRP A 32 -4.37 -3.56 -3.06
N CYS A 33 -3.81 -3.94 -1.92
CA CYS A 33 -3.14 -3.01 -1.01
C CYS A 33 -1.85 -3.60 -0.44
N ASP A 34 -1.00 -2.72 0.07
CA ASP A 34 0.20 -3.07 0.85
C ASP A 34 0.56 -1.93 1.80
N VAL A 35 1.29 -2.26 2.87
CA VAL A 35 1.89 -1.28 3.79
C VAL A 35 3.35 -1.64 4.00
N VAL A 36 4.25 -0.69 3.73
CA VAL A 36 5.68 -0.85 3.99
C VAL A 36 6.07 0.05 5.15
N THR A 37 6.59 -0.54 6.22
CA THR A 37 7.01 0.14 7.45
C THR A 37 8.53 0.23 7.56
N GLY A 38 9.03 1.06 8.48
CA GLY A 38 10.46 1.12 8.81
C GLY A 38 11.33 1.66 7.67
N LEU A 39 10.75 2.54 6.85
CA LEU A 39 11.44 3.12 5.70
C LEU A 39 12.54 4.08 6.13
N LYS A 40 13.64 4.08 5.39
CA LYS A 40 14.68 5.11 5.48
C LYS A 40 14.24 6.39 4.76
N PRO A 41 14.83 7.56 5.08
CA PRO A 41 14.46 8.83 4.44
C PRO A 41 14.52 8.81 2.90
N GLU A 42 15.51 8.13 2.32
CA GLU A 42 15.74 7.96 0.89
C GLU A 42 14.74 7.01 0.19
N GLU A 43 14.05 6.16 0.96
CA GLU A 43 13.00 5.27 0.46
C GLU A 43 11.69 6.04 0.30
N THR A 44 11.69 6.96 -0.67
CA THR A 44 10.52 7.77 -1.01
C THR A 44 9.44 6.94 -1.71
N ALA A 45 8.20 7.45 -1.76
CA ALA A 45 7.13 6.81 -2.53
C ALA A 45 7.50 6.64 -4.02
N LEU A 46 8.34 7.52 -4.57
CA LEU A 46 8.87 7.41 -5.94
C LEU A 46 9.77 6.17 -6.10
N VAL A 47 10.53 5.81 -5.07
CA VAL A 47 11.36 4.59 -5.05
C VAL A 47 10.50 3.35 -4.82
N ILE A 48 9.50 3.44 -3.94
CA ILE A 48 8.67 2.30 -3.55
C ILE A 48 7.65 1.90 -4.62
N ASN A 49 6.92 2.84 -5.23
CA ASN A 49 5.83 2.50 -6.16
C ASN A 49 6.27 1.63 -7.37
N PRO A 50 7.42 1.90 -8.04
CA PRO A 50 7.89 1.05 -9.13
C PRO A 50 8.25 -0.39 -8.71
N GLN A 51 8.55 -0.65 -7.43
CA GLN A 51 8.92 -1.99 -6.94
C GLN A 51 7.77 -3.01 -7.01
N TYR A 52 6.53 -2.56 -7.18
CA TYR A 52 5.36 -3.42 -7.40
C TYR A 52 5.21 -3.89 -8.85
N TYR A 53 6.07 -3.42 -9.76
CA TYR A 53 6.00 -3.67 -11.20
C TYR A 53 7.31 -4.26 -11.73
N ASN A 54 7.30 -4.71 -13.00
CA ASN A 54 8.50 -5.13 -13.74
C ASN A 54 9.35 -6.20 -13.01
N ASN A 55 8.71 -7.22 -12.44
CA ASN A 55 9.36 -8.25 -11.61
C ASN A 55 10.12 -7.68 -10.40
N GLY A 56 9.73 -6.48 -9.96
CA GLY A 56 10.27 -5.85 -8.77
C GLY A 56 9.96 -6.65 -7.50
N PRO A 57 10.69 -6.38 -6.41
CA PRO A 57 10.68 -7.21 -5.22
C PRO A 57 9.33 -7.22 -4.49
N ARG A 58 8.37 -6.35 -4.84
CA ARG A 58 7.04 -6.27 -4.22
C ARG A 58 5.90 -6.66 -5.17
N ALA A 59 6.20 -7.05 -6.41
CA ALA A 59 5.20 -7.45 -7.39
C ALA A 59 4.28 -8.57 -6.88
N TYR A 60 4.85 -9.52 -6.14
CA TYR A 60 4.11 -10.63 -5.54
C TYR A 60 3.02 -10.16 -4.56
N THR A 61 3.17 -9.02 -3.89
CA THR A 61 2.16 -8.49 -2.97
C THR A 61 0.96 -7.93 -3.74
N ARG A 62 1.22 -7.17 -4.82
CA ARG A 62 0.17 -6.71 -5.74
C ARG A 62 -0.62 -7.88 -6.32
N GLU A 63 0.05 -8.96 -6.68
CA GLU A 63 -0.54 -10.14 -7.30
C GLU A 63 -1.50 -10.91 -6.38
N LYS A 64 -1.40 -10.73 -5.06
CA LYS A 64 -2.33 -11.32 -4.09
C LYS A 64 -3.74 -10.70 -4.10
N GLN A 65 -3.92 -9.50 -4.68
CA GLN A 65 -5.24 -8.83 -4.78
C GLN A 65 -5.97 -8.70 -3.42
N LEU A 66 -5.23 -8.38 -2.36
CA LEU A 66 -5.75 -8.33 -1.00
C LEU A 66 -6.79 -7.21 -0.82
N ALA A 67 -7.92 -7.54 -0.20
CA ALA A 67 -8.94 -6.60 0.25
C ALA A 67 -8.62 -5.99 1.62
N GLU A 68 -7.72 -6.61 2.37
CA GLU A 68 -7.26 -6.14 3.67
C GLU A 68 -5.82 -6.57 3.91
N TYR A 69 -5.07 -5.75 4.62
CA TYR A 69 -3.71 -6.05 5.06
C TYR A 69 -3.41 -5.32 6.36
N SER A 70 -2.77 -6.01 7.31
CA SER A 70 -2.34 -5.43 8.58
C SER A 70 -0.89 -5.81 8.88
N VAL A 71 -0.13 -4.82 9.37
CA VAL A 71 1.26 -4.98 9.78
C VAL A 71 1.55 -4.07 10.97
N THR A 72 2.38 -4.55 11.90
CA THR A 72 2.92 -3.74 13.00
C THR A 72 4.37 -3.44 12.72
N SER A 73 4.76 -2.16 12.81
CA SER A 73 6.15 -1.75 12.59
C SER A 73 7.06 -2.19 13.74
N LEU A 74 8.37 -2.14 13.53
CA LEU A 74 9.36 -2.47 14.57
C LEU A 74 9.28 -1.53 15.79
N VAL A 75 8.70 -0.33 15.63
CA VAL A 75 8.49 0.63 16.73
C VAL A 75 7.12 0.48 17.40
N GLY A 76 6.33 -0.51 16.98
CA GLY A 76 5.10 -0.93 17.63
C GLY A 76 3.80 -0.34 17.07
N THR A 77 3.86 0.55 16.08
CA THR A 77 2.67 1.17 15.47
C THR A 77 1.96 0.16 14.56
N ARG A 78 0.64 0.01 14.72
CA ARG A 78 -0.16 -0.87 13.86
C ARG A 78 -0.73 -0.09 12.69
N PHE A 79 -0.60 -0.66 11.50
CA PHE A 79 -1.21 -0.14 10.28
C PHE A 79 -2.15 -1.19 9.68
N GLU A 80 -3.30 -0.74 9.21
CA GLU A 80 -4.24 -1.58 8.49
C GLU A 80 -4.84 -0.82 7.30
N VAL A 81 -4.93 -1.50 6.16
CA VAL A 81 -5.76 -1.09 5.03
C VAL A 81 -6.91 -2.07 4.93
N LYS A 82 -8.14 -1.57 4.85
CA LYS A 82 -9.33 -2.40 4.72
C LYS A 82 -10.32 -1.81 3.72
N TYR A 83 -10.54 -2.51 2.61
CA TYR A 83 -11.54 -2.11 1.63
C TYR A 83 -12.96 -2.33 2.19
N THR A 84 -13.72 -1.24 2.32
CA THR A 84 -15.15 -1.26 2.70
C THR A 84 -16.04 -1.47 1.49
N VAL A 85 -15.59 -1.04 0.30
CA VAL A 85 -16.14 -1.41 -1.00
C VAL A 85 -15.02 -2.04 -1.83
N ALA A 86 -15.05 -3.38 -1.94
CA ALA A 86 -13.96 -4.18 -2.48
C ALA A 86 -14.17 -4.70 -3.92
N GLU A 87 -15.33 -4.44 -4.51
CA GLU A 87 -15.71 -4.86 -5.86
C GLU A 87 -16.18 -3.66 -6.70
N GLY A 88 -16.14 -3.82 -8.02
CA GLY A 88 -16.49 -2.75 -8.97
C GLY A 88 -15.40 -1.68 -9.12
N ASN A 89 -15.79 -0.53 -9.65
CA ASN A 89 -14.84 0.50 -10.10
C ASN A 89 -14.68 1.66 -9.11
N ASN A 90 -15.66 1.83 -8.20
CA ASN A 90 -15.68 2.89 -7.19
C ASN A 90 -15.35 2.30 -5.82
N LEU A 91 -14.12 1.81 -5.69
CA LEU A 91 -13.62 1.17 -4.48
C LEU A 91 -13.47 2.19 -3.34
N GLN A 92 -13.63 1.72 -2.11
CA GLN A 92 -13.45 2.51 -0.89
C GLN A 92 -12.63 1.69 0.11
N ALA A 93 -11.69 2.34 0.79
CA ALA A 93 -10.84 1.70 1.79
C ALA A 93 -10.54 2.64 2.94
N ASP A 94 -10.53 2.07 4.14
CA ASP A 94 -10.07 2.72 5.35
C ASP A 94 -8.58 2.45 5.53
N ILE A 95 -7.83 3.49 5.95
CA ILE A 95 -6.46 3.38 6.41
C ILE A 95 -6.47 3.68 7.91
N ILE A 96 -6.18 2.68 8.73
CA ILE A 96 -6.25 2.75 10.19
C ILE A 96 -4.82 2.74 10.73
N ILE A 97 -4.50 3.76 11.53
CA ILE A 97 -3.20 3.92 12.22
C ILE A 97 -3.49 3.87 13.72
N GLY A 98 -2.85 2.93 14.43
CA GLY A 98 -3.06 2.67 15.85
C GLY A 98 -1.78 2.55 16.66
#